data_AF-A0A969XC48-F1
#
_entry.id   AF-A0A969XC48-F1
#
_cell.length_a   1.000
_cell.length_b   1.000
_cell.length_c   1.000
_cell.angle_alpha   90.00
_cell.angle_beta   90.00
_cell.angle_gamma   90.00
#
_symmetry.space_group_name_H-M   'P 1'
#
loop_
_entity.id
_entity.type
_entity.pdbx_description
1 polymer ?
#
loop_
_entity_poly.entity_id
_entity_poly.type
_entity_poly.pdbx_seq_one_letter_code
_entity_poly.pdbx_strand_id
1 'polypeptide(L)'
;MDNSIPVWLLPLLSFAVGVIATLLISRMMRSEASDTPDKRINDLQKRFDSYQDEVVAHFSTTAELVNKLTENYQNVQEHLLQSAERLALDEATRQRLLNSLVDTRALEHARQAPVTAPEPAATPAPAPAEQAAASEPDTIPEPPRDYASKEEGEVGTLDASYGLKKD
;
A
#
# COMPACT_ATOMS: atom_id res chain seq x y z
N MET A 1 -13.68 61.94 -54.71
CA MET A 1 -13.90 61.41 -53.35
C MET A 1 -12.61 60.74 -52.97
N ASP A 2 -11.77 61.48 -52.25
CA ASP A 2 -10.39 61.07 -51.99
C ASP A 2 -10.43 60.16 -50.76
N ASN A 3 -10.35 58.85 -50.98
CA ASN A 3 -10.33 57.87 -49.90
C ASN A 3 -8.93 57.81 -49.29
N SER A 4 -8.60 58.79 -48.46
CA SER A 4 -7.41 58.78 -47.62
C SER A 4 -7.56 57.69 -46.55
N ILE A 5 -6.76 56.62 -46.65
CA ILE A 5 -6.76 55.53 -45.66
C ILE A 5 -6.26 56.11 -44.32
N PRO A 6 -7.06 56.07 -43.24
CA PRO A 6 -6.66 56.64 -41.97
C PRO A 6 -5.46 55.85 -41.40
N VAL A 7 -4.40 56.56 -41.00
CA VAL A 7 -3.14 55.95 -40.53
C VAL A 7 -3.32 55.02 -39.32
N TRP A 8 -4.37 55.24 -38.51
CA TRP A 8 -4.77 54.33 -37.41
C TRP A 8 -5.24 52.95 -37.90
N LEU A 9 -5.68 52.81 -39.15
CA LEU A 9 -6.16 51.53 -39.67
C LEU A 9 -5.05 50.46 -39.76
N LEU A 10 -3.78 50.88 -39.95
CA LEU A 10 -2.62 49.99 -39.98
C LEU A 10 -2.43 49.18 -38.69
N PRO A 11 -2.29 49.81 -37.49
CA PRO A 11 -2.19 49.05 -36.25
C PRO A 11 -3.48 48.28 -35.91
N LEU A 12 -4.65 48.82 -36.25
CA LEU A 12 -5.94 48.14 -36.00
C LEU A 12 -6.06 46.84 -36.82
N LEU A 13 -5.62 46.87 -38.08
CA LEU A 13 -5.63 45.70 -38.95
C LEU A 13 -4.62 44.65 -38.49
N SER A 14 -3.43 45.06 -38.07
CA SER A 14 -2.43 44.14 -37.50
C SER A 14 -2.95 43.45 -36.23
N PHE A 15 -3.64 44.19 -35.35
CA PHE A 15 -4.26 43.63 -34.16
C PHE A 15 -5.37 42.63 -34.51
N ALA A 16 -6.24 42.96 -35.48
CA ALA A 16 -7.29 42.05 -35.93
C ALA A 16 -6.72 40.74 -36.49
N VAL A 17 -5.67 40.83 -37.32
CA VAL A 17 -4.98 39.65 -37.86
C VAL A 17 -4.31 38.83 -36.75
N GLY A 18 -3.68 39.50 -35.78
CA GLY A 18 -3.08 38.85 -34.61
C GLY A 18 -4.12 38.07 -33.78
N VAL A 19 -5.26 38.70 -33.46
CA VAL A 19 -6.36 38.04 -32.73
C VAL A 19 -6.88 36.83 -33.49
N ILE A 20 -7.09 36.95 -34.81
CA ILE A 20 -7.55 35.82 -35.64
C ILE A 20 -6.50 34.71 -35.64
N ALA A 21 -5.22 35.02 -35.84
CA ALA A 21 -4.15 34.03 -35.83
C ALA A 21 -4.02 33.33 -34.46
N THR A 22 -4.06 34.07 -33.36
CA THR A 22 -4.02 33.52 -31.99
C THR A 22 -5.24 32.65 -31.70
N LEU A 23 -6.43 33.04 -32.18
CA LEU A 23 -7.64 32.21 -32.04
C LEU A 23 -7.56 30.92 -32.87
N LEU A 24 -7.03 30.98 -34.09
CA LEU A 24 -6.83 29.80 -34.94
C LEU A 24 -5.82 28.83 -34.31
N ILE A 25 -4.68 29.33 -33.82
CA ILE A 25 -3.66 28.51 -33.12
C ILE A 25 -4.25 27.92 -31.83
N SER A 26 -4.93 28.74 -31.01
CA SER A 26 -5.53 28.25 -29.77
C SER A 26 -6.61 27.19 -30.03
N ARG A 27 -7.40 27.35 -31.09
CA ARG A 27 -8.44 26.37 -31.47
C ARG A 27 -7.84 25.07 -31.97
N MET A 28 -6.73 25.12 -32.71
CA MET A 28 -6.02 23.92 -33.17
C MET A 28 -5.39 23.15 -32.00
N MET A 29 -4.79 23.84 -31.02
CA MET A 29 -4.22 23.20 -29.83
C MET A 29 -5.29 22.63 -28.88
N ARG A 30 -6.47 23.26 -28.78
CA ARG A 30 -7.56 22.79 -27.90
C ARG A 30 -8.29 21.56 -28.45
N SER A 31 -8.23 21.32 -29.77
CA SER A 31 -8.87 20.16 -30.42
C SER A 31 -8.23 18.83 -30.02
N GLU A 32 -6.94 18.82 -29.71
CA GLU A 32 -6.18 17.60 -29.36
C GLU A 32 -6.14 17.31 -27.85
N ALA A 33 -6.60 18.25 -27.01
CA ALA A 33 -6.34 18.23 -25.57
C ALA A 33 -7.46 17.61 -24.69
N SER A 34 -8.54 17.09 -25.29
CA SER A 34 -9.72 16.64 -24.54
C SER A 34 -9.72 15.17 -24.13
N ASP A 35 -8.66 14.41 -24.46
CA ASP A 35 -8.69 12.95 -24.36
C ASP A 35 -7.64 12.36 -23.39
N THR A 36 -6.87 13.21 -22.69
CA THR A 36 -5.63 12.79 -22.02
C THR A 36 -5.70 12.71 -20.49
N PRO A 37 -6.28 13.67 -19.73
CA PRO A 37 -6.22 13.62 -18.26
C PRO A 37 -7.16 12.56 -17.66
N ASP A 38 -8.42 12.47 -18.11
CA ASP A 38 -9.40 11.52 -17.56
C ASP A 38 -9.00 10.06 -17.85
N LYS A 39 -8.42 9.81 -19.03
CA LYS A 39 -7.89 8.48 -19.38
C LYS A 39 -6.71 8.08 -18.51
N ARG A 40 -5.84 9.02 -18.15
CA ARG A 40 -4.69 8.75 -17.25
C ARG A 40 -5.15 8.37 -15.85
N ILE A 41 -6.11 9.11 -15.29
CA ILE A 41 -6.66 8.81 -13.97
C ILE A 41 -7.37 7.44 -13.99
N ASN A 42 -8.19 7.18 -15.01
CA ASN A 42 -8.87 5.91 -15.13
C ASN A 42 -7.89 4.73 -15.28
N ASP A 43 -6.83 4.90 -16.07
CA ASP A 43 -5.78 3.89 -16.24
C ASP A 43 -5.01 3.63 -14.93
N LEU A 44 -4.67 4.68 -14.17
CA LEU A 44 -4.02 4.53 -12.86
C LEU A 44 -4.92 3.82 -11.86
N GLN A 45 -6.20 4.21 -11.77
CA GLN A 45 -7.16 3.58 -10.87
C GLN A 45 -7.34 2.11 -11.22
N LYS A 46 -7.47 1.78 -12.52
CA LYS A 46 -7.57 0.39 -12.98
C LYS A 46 -6.33 -0.44 -12.62
N ARG A 47 -5.13 0.13 -12.72
CA ARG A 47 -3.89 -0.54 -12.28
C ARG A 47 -3.87 -0.75 -10.78
N PHE A 48 -4.35 0.22 -10.00
CA PHE A 48 -4.42 0.12 -8.55
C PHE A 48 -5.42 -0.96 -8.11
N ASP A 49 -6.60 -1.00 -8.72
CA ASP A 49 -7.60 -2.03 -8.47
C ASP A 49 -7.05 -3.43 -8.82
N SER A 50 -6.43 -3.56 -10.00
CA SER A 50 -5.79 -4.81 -10.42
C SER A 50 -4.65 -5.25 -9.48
N TYR A 51 -3.86 -4.32 -8.97
CA TYR A 51 -2.78 -4.62 -8.03
C TYR A 51 -3.34 -5.09 -6.68
N GLN A 52 -4.37 -4.42 -6.16
CA GLN A 52 -5.03 -4.85 -4.93
C GLN A 52 -5.61 -6.26 -5.07
N ASP A 53 -6.30 -6.54 -6.18
CA ASP A 53 -6.84 -7.86 -6.47
C ASP A 53 -5.74 -8.92 -6.52
N GLU A 54 -4.60 -8.63 -7.15
CA GLU A 54 -3.45 -9.54 -7.23
C GLU A 54 -2.83 -9.80 -5.86
N VAL A 55 -2.68 -8.77 -5.02
CA VAL A 55 -2.14 -8.89 -3.66
C VAL A 55 -3.06 -9.74 -2.77
N VAL A 56 -4.36 -9.47 -2.80
CA VAL A 56 -5.35 -10.25 -2.04
C VAL A 56 -5.34 -11.71 -2.50
N ALA A 57 -5.29 -11.96 -3.81
CA ALA A 57 -5.21 -13.30 -4.36
C ALA A 57 -3.92 -14.02 -3.94
N HIS A 58 -2.76 -13.33 -3.94
CA HIS A 58 -1.49 -13.89 -3.51
C HIS A 58 -1.53 -14.28 -2.03
N PHE A 59 -1.94 -13.37 -1.14
CA PHE A 59 -2.02 -13.66 0.29
C PHE A 59 -3.03 -14.75 0.63
N SER A 60 -4.17 -14.81 -0.07
CA SER A 60 -5.13 -15.91 0.06
C SER A 60 -4.50 -17.24 -0.34
N THR A 61 -3.78 -17.27 -1.47
CA THR A 61 -3.09 -18.47 -1.96
C THR A 61 -2.00 -18.90 -0.97
N THR A 62 -1.22 -17.95 -0.46
CA THR A 62 -0.18 -18.21 0.55
C THR A 62 -0.78 -18.74 1.84
N ALA A 63 -1.90 -18.19 2.31
CA ALA A 63 -2.60 -18.68 3.50
C ALA A 63 -3.06 -20.13 3.32
N GLU A 64 -3.58 -20.48 2.13
CA GLU A 64 -3.95 -21.87 1.81
C GLU A 64 -2.73 -22.79 1.80
N LEU A 65 -1.60 -22.35 1.23
CA LEU A 65 -0.35 -23.12 1.22
C LEU A 65 0.23 -23.32 2.63
N VAL A 66 0.21 -22.28 3.47
CA VAL A 66 0.66 -22.37 4.87
C VAL A 66 -0.25 -23.33 5.64
N ASN A 67 -1.56 -23.28 5.44
CA ASN A 67 -2.48 -24.21 6.07
C ASN A 67 -2.21 -25.66 5.65
N LYS A 68 -1.97 -25.91 4.35
CA LYS A 68 -1.54 -27.23 3.84
C LYS A 68 -0.23 -27.70 4.46
N LEU A 69 0.73 -26.79 4.68
CA LEU A 69 1.98 -27.12 5.35
C LEU A 69 1.74 -27.51 6.82
N THR A 70 0.88 -26.77 7.53
CA THR A 70 0.49 -27.10 8.91
C THR A 70 -0.20 -28.46 8.98
N GLU A 71 -1.13 -28.75 8.08
CA GLU A 71 -1.80 -30.05 7.99
C GLU A 71 -0.80 -31.18 7.76
N ASN A 72 0.13 -31.00 6.83
CA ASN A 72 1.18 -31.98 6.56
C ASN A 72 2.09 -32.20 7.79
N TYR A 73 2.43 -31.14 8.52
CA TYR A 73 3.20 -31.25 9.76
C TYR A 73 2.44 -32.09 10.81
N GLN A 74 1.15 -31.83 11.00
CA GLN A 74 0.31 -32.59 11.92
C GLN A 74 0.21 -34.07 11.50
N ASN A 75 0.08 -34.34 10.20
CA ASN A 75 0.05 -35.70 9.67
C ASN A 75 1.35 -36.46 9.97
N VAL A 76 2.51 -35.81 9.77
CA VAL A 76 3.81 -36.39 10.13
C VAL A 76 3.89 -36.68 11.62
N GLN A 77 3.42 -35.77 12.47
CA GLN A 77 3.43 -35.95 13.92
C GLN A 77 2.52 -37.12 14.37
N GLU A 78 1.34 -37.26 13.76
CA GLU A 78 0.43 -38.39 14.00
C GLU A 78 1.07 -39.71 13.53
N HIS A 79 1.70 -39.71 12.37
CA HIS A 79 2.40 -40.89 11.86
C HIS A 79 3.59 -41.28 12.77
N LEU A 80 4.27 -40.31 13.38
CA LEU A 80 5.30 -40.59 14.38
C LEU A 80 4.72 -41.17 15.67
N LEU A 81 3.56 -40.70 16.14
CA LEU A 81 2.86 -41.28 17.29
C LEU A 81 2.47 -42.73 17.01
N GLN A 82 1.85 -42.99 15.85
CA GLN A 82 1.46 -44.32 15.42
C GLN A 82 2.67 -45.25 15.25
N SER A 83 3.76 -44.74 14.67
CA SER A 83 5.01 -45.48 14.52
C SER A 83 5.68 -45.75 15.86
N ALA A 84 5.68 -44.79 16.79
CA ALA A 84 6.20 -44.96 18.13
C ALA A 84 5.39 -46.01 18.91
N GLU A 85 4.07 -46.00 18.80
CA GLU A 85 3.21 -47.03 19.39
C GLU A 85 3.55 -48.43 18.87
N ARG A 86 3.81 -48.56 17.56
CA ARG A 86 4.14 -49.84 16.93
C ARG A 86 5.57 -50.31 17.23
N LEU A 87 6.52 -49.39 17.33
CA LEU A 87 7.96 -49.69 17.36
C LEU A 87 8.57 -49.61 18.77
N ALA A 88 7.98 -48.83 19.70
CA ALA A 88 8.38 -48.81 21.10
C ALA A 88 7.79 -50.03 21.82
N LEU A 89 8.51 -51.15 21.74
CA LEU A 89 8.17 -52.41 22.43
C LEU A 89 8.25 -52.30 23.97
N ASP A 90 8.91 -51.26 24.48
CA ASP A 90 9.11 -50.99 25.91
C ASP A 90 8.17 -49.88 26.41
N GLU A 91 7.35 -50.20 27.42
CA GLU A 91 6.28 -49.32 27.96
C GLU A 91 6.83 -48.01 28.54
N ALA A 92 8.00 -48.05 29.18
CA ALA A 92 8.64 -46.87 29.76
C ALA A 92 9.13 -45.90 28.66
N THR A 93 9.71 -46.45 27.59
CA THR A 93 10.14 -45.67 26.43
C THR A 93 8.94 -45.11 25.66
N ARG A 94 7.86 -45.87 25.53
CA ARG A 94 6.58 -45.45 24.94
C ARG A 94 5.98 -44.26 25.67
N GLN A 95 5.83 -44.33 26.99
CA GLN A 95 5.24 -43.25 27.79
C GLN A 95 6.06 -41.96 27.73
N ARG A 96 7.40 -42.07 27.70
CA ARG A 96 8.28 -40.89 27.57
C ARG A 96 8.12 -40.20 26.21
N LEU A 97 8.00 -40.96 25.12
CA LEU A 97 7.78 -40.42 23.78
C LEU A 97 6.41 -39.76 23.65
N LEU A 98 5.36 -40.43 24.14
CA LEU A 98 4.00 -39.88 24.13
C LEU A 98 3.91 -38.56 24.89
N ASN A 99 4.50 -38.48 26.09
CA ASN A 99 4.53 -37.24 26.87
C ASN A 99 5.24 -36.10 26.12
N SER A 100 6.37 -36.37 25.48
CA SER A 100 7.10 -35.33 24.72
C SER A 100 6.32 -34.82 23.49
N LEU A 101 5.55 -35.69 22.84
CA LEU A 101 4.76 -35.35 21.66
C LEU A 101 3.47 -34.60 22.03
N VAL A 102 2.84 -34.95 23.17
CA VAL A 102 1.69 -34.23 23.74
C VAL A 102 2.08 -32.79 24.13
N ASP A 103 3.26 -32.60 24.72
CA ASP A 103 3.78 -31.26 25.05
C ASP A 103 3.93 -30.39 23.79
N THR A 104 4.43 -30.99 22.70
CA THR A 104 4.57 -30.32 21.41
C THR A 104 3.22 -29.90 20.82
N ARG A 105 2.18 -30.75 20.93
CA ARG A 105 0.81 -30.40 20.49
C ARG A 105 0.16 -29.31 21.35
N ALA A 106 0.41 -29.31 22.66
CA ALA A 106 -0.11 -28.28 23.56
C ALA A 106 0.44 -26.88 23.20
N LEU A 107 1.72 -26.81 22.82
CA LEU A 107 2.37 -25.59 22.32
C LEU A 107 1.78 -25.13 20.98
N GLU A 108 1.44 -26.04 20.07
CA GLU A 108 0.80 -25.71 18.79
C GLU A 108 -0.62 -25.15 19.00
N HIS A 109 -1.40 -25.76 19.90
CA HIS A 109 -2.77 -25.31 20.20
C HIS A 109 -2.79 -23.91 20.84
N ALA A 110 -1.82 -23.61 21.70
CA ALA A 110 -1.63 -22.26 22.26
C ALA A 110 -1.25 -21.23 21.20
N ARG A 111 -0.59 -21.66 20.11
CA ARG A 111 -0.17 -20.79 18.99
C ARG A 111 -1.27 -20.60 17.94
N GLN A 112 -2.21 -21.53 17.85
CA GLN A 112 -3.40 -21.48 16.99
C GLN A 112 -4.60 -20.78 17.63
N ALA A 113 -4.51 -20.38 18.91
CA ALA A 113 -5.48 -19.46 19.48
C ALA A 113 -5.64 -18.28 18.52
N PRO A 114 -6.88 -17.94 18.10
CA PRO A 114 -7.08 -16.85 17.18
C PRO A 114 -6.37 -15.64 17.76
N VAL A 115 -5.46 -15.06 16.99
CA VAL A 115 -4.94 -13.73 17.27
C VAL A 115 -6.16 -12.83 17.08
N THR A 116 -6.98 -12.73 18.12
CA THR A 116 -8.01 -11.72 18.24
C THR A 116 -7.25 -10.43 17.98
N ALA A 117 -7.58 -9.79 16.85
CA ALA A 117 -7.18 -8.42 16.58
C ALA A 117 -7.33 -7.64 17.90
N PRO A 118 -6.37 -6.77 18.27
CA PRO A 118 -6.36 -6.13 19.58
C PRO A 118 -7.76 -5.62 19.87
N GLU A 119 -8.37 -6.22 20.89
CA GLU A 119 -9.63 -5.81 21.45
C GLU A 119 -9.54 -4.29 21.65
N PRO A 120 -10.50 -3.49 21.14
CA PRO A 120 -10.44 -2.05 21.27
C PRO A 120 -10.41 -1.76 22.76
N ALA A 121 -9.28 -1.21 23.22
CA ALA A 121 -8.94 -1.05 24.62
C ALA A 121 -10.17 -0.60 25.42
N ALA A 122 -10.66 -1.51 26.25
CA ALA A 122 -11.60 -1.19 27.29
C ALA A 122 -10.99 -0.06 28.14
N THR A 123 -11.74 1.04 28.19
CA THR A 123 -11.82 2.04 29.27
C THR A 123 -10.71 1.95 30.33
N PRO A 124 -9.78 2.92 30.42
CA PRO A 124 -8.86 2.95 31.52
C PRO A 124 -9.63 3.36 32.79
N ALA A 125 -9.78 2.42 33.73
CA ALA A 125 -10.15 2.71 35.10
C ALA A 125 -9.05 3.58 35.77
N PRO A 126 -9.41 4.44 36.75
CA PRO A 126 -8.69 5.67 37.04
C PRO A 126 -7.46 5.43 37.91
N ALA A 127 -6.30 5.95 37.48
CA ALA A 127 -5.15 6.17 38.35
C ALA A 127 -5.17 7.63 38.86
N PRO A 128 -4.66 7.92 40.08
CA PRO A 128 -4.98 9.12 40.83
C PRO A 128 -4.35 10.37 40.22
N ALA A 129 -5.07 11.48 40.39
CA ALA A 129 -4.69 12.82 39.99
C ALA A 129 -3.27 13.20 40.41
N GLU A 130 -2.46 13.63 39.45
CA GLU A 130 -1.50 14.70 39.68
C GLU A 130 -1.50 15.62 38.45
N GLN A 131 -1.69 16.90 38.73
CA GLN A 131 -2.05 17.95 37.79
C GLN A 131 -0.84 18.40 36.96
N ALA A 132 -1.07 18.75 35.69
CA ALA A 132 -1.07 20.14 35.24
C ALA A 132 -0.59 20.30 33.78
N ALA A 133 -1.40 21.07 33.06
CA ALA A 133 -1.05 21.98 31.98
C ALA A 133 -1.05 21.48 30.52
N ALA A 134 -1.85 22.23 29.74
CA ALA A 134 -1.83 22.46 28.30
C ALA A 134 -2.45 21.37 27.39
N SER A 135 -3.73 21.59 27.12
CA SER A 135 -4.51 21.09 25.99
C SER A 135 -3.86 21.36 24.63
N GLU A 136 -3.71 20.31 23.80
CA GLU A 136 -3.63 20.40 22.34
C GLU A 136 -4.63 19.41 21.71
N PRO A 137 -5.31 19.77 20.61
CA PRO A 137 -6.51 19.09 20.13
C PRO A 137 -6.20 17.84 19.31
N ASP A 138 -7.20 16.94 19.28
CA ASP A 138 -7.32 15.73 18.45
C ASP A 138 -6.55 15.81 17.12
N THR A 139 -5.49 15.02 17.00
CA THR A 139 -4.86 14.70 15.72
C THR A 139 -5.25 13.28 15.33
N ILE A 140 -6.21 13.20 14.40
CA ILE A 140 -6.51 11.97 13.65
C ILE A 140 -5.19 11.50 13.01
N PRO A 141 -4.74 10.25 13.20
CA PRO A 141 -3.50 9.78 12.57
C PRO A 141 -3.73 9.65 11.05
N GLU A 142 -3.30 10.65 10.28
CA GLU A 142 -3.26 10.52 8.82
C GLU A 142 -2.21 9.48 8.42
N PRO A 143 -2.51 8.61 7.44
CA PRO A 143 -1.51 7.69 6.90
C PRO A 143 -0.34 8.45 6.27
N PRO A 144 0.89 7.92 6.36
CA PRO A 144 2.08 8.59 5.87
C PRO A 144 1.97 8.87 4.37
N ARG A 145 1.98 10.15 4.01
CA ARG A 145 1.90 10.61 2.62
C ARG A 145 3.25 10.38 1.93
N ASP A 146 3.36 9.29 1.19
CA ASP A 146 4.58 8.91 0.44
C ASP A 146 4.63 9.51 -0.99
N TYR A 147 3.89 10.60 -1.23
CA TYR A 147 3.82 11.27 -2.53
C TYR A 147 4.31 12.73 -2.41
N ALA A 148 5.55 12.92 -1.98
CA ALA A 148 6.19 14.24 -2.08
C ALA A 148 6.53 14.51 -3.55
N SER A 149 5.91 15.53 -4.14
CA SER A 149 6.30 16.06 -5.45
C SER A 149 7.73 16.58 -5.37
N LYS A 150 8.64 15.97 -6.14
CA LYS A 150 10.03 16.44 -6.26
C LYS A 150 10.10 17.65 -7.16
N GLU A 151 10.85 18.65 -6.71
CA GLU A 151 11.24 19.80 -7.52
C GLU A 151 12.18 19.35 -8.66
N GLU A 152 12.13 20.02 -9.81
CA GLU A 152 12.95 19.66 -10.97
C GLU A 152 14.45 19.78 -10.63
N GLY A 153 15.13 18.63 -10.55
CA GLY A 153 16.55 18.53 -10.23
C GLY A 153 16.87 17.91 -8.87
N GLU A 154 15.85 17.62 -8.04
CA GLU A 154 16.07 16.94 -6.77
C GLU A 154 16.29 15.44 -6.98
N VAL A 155 17.51 14.99 -6.68
CA VAL A 155 17.93 13.61 -6.85
C VAL A 155 17.23 12.76 -5.78
N GLY A 156 16.54 11.70 -6.21
CA GLY A 156 15.78 10.88 -5.29
C GLY A 156 16.61 10.06 -4.31
N THR A 157 16.03 9.74 -3.15
CA THR A 157 16.59 8.81 -2.16
C THR A 157 16.89 7.41 -2.70
N LEU A 158 16.30 7.04 -3.85
CA LEU A 158 16.55 5.78 -4.55
C LEU A 158 17.42 5.96 -5.81
N ASP A 159 17.90 7.17 -6.08
CA ASP A 159 18.73 7.44 -7.24
C ASP A 159 20.18 7.00 -7.00
N ALA A 160 20.82 6.42 -8.01
CA ALA A 160 22.17 5.85 -7.89
C ALA A 160 23.26 6.90 -7.57
N SER A 161 22.96 8.19 -7.75
CA SER A 161 23.86 9.30 -7.42
C SER A 161 23.60 9.90 -6.03
N TYR A 162 22.60 9.41 -5.30
CA TYR A 162 22.28 9.90 -3.96
C TYR A 162 23.43 9.63 -2.98
N GLY A 163 23.97 10.70 -2.40
CA GLY A 163 25.08 10.63 -1.44
C GLY A 163 26.49 10.69 -2.03
N LEU A 164 26.66 10.67 -3.36
CA LEU A 164 27.97 10.94 -3.96
C LEU A 164 28.16 12.45 -4.16
N LYS A 165 28.66 13.11 -3.11
CA LYS A 165 29.21 14.47 -3.25
C LYS A 165 30.58 14.36 -3.91
N LYS A 166 30.74 15.04 -5.04
CA LYS A 166 32.00 15.12 -5.77
C LYS A 166 32.85 16.21 -5.12
N ASP A 167 33.87 15.80 -4.36
CA ASP A 167 35.00 16.66 -3.99
C ASP A 167 35.86 16.98 -5.22
#